data_AF-A0A945K3G8-F1
#
_entry.id   AF-A0A945K3G8-F1
#
_cell.length_a   1.000
_cell.length_b   1.000
_cell.length_c   1.000
_cell.angle_alpha   90.00
_cell.angle_beta   90.00
_cell.angle_gamma   90.00
#
_symmetry.space_group_name_H-M   'P 1'
#
loop_
_entity.id
_entity.type
_entity.pdbx_description
1 polymer ?
#
loop_
_entity_poly.entity_id
_entity_poly.type
_entity_poly.pdbx_seq_one_letter_code
_entity_poly.pdbx_strand_id
1 'polypeptide(L)'
;MELLTILLSGFGDFLGTPIFDAEDFLKLITKTVFNLVVITAIIRYIYYPVTKNKDYLFTYFLISLTVFLLCVLLDSVKLQLGFALGLFAIFGIIRYRTDPIPIKEMTYLFLVIGVSVVNALANK
;
A
#
# COMPACT_ATOMS: atom_id res chain seq x y z
N MET A 1 4.80 29.11 38.55
CA MET A 1 3.83 28.04 38.24
C MET A 1 3.42 28.05 36.77
N GLU A 2 3.34 29.20 36.09
CA GLU A 2 3.07 29.25 34.63
C GLU A 2 4.30 29.07 33.72
N LEU A 3 5.53 29.37 34.20
CA LEU A 3 6.75 29.21 33.40
C LEU A 3 7.17 27.74 33.20
N LEU A 4 6.72 26.85 34.11
CA LEU A 4 7.08 25.43 34.13
C LEU A 4 6.13 24.59 33.25
N THR A 5 4.88 25.05 33.07
CA THR A 5 3.92 24.45 32.13
C THR A 5 4.27 24.75 30.68
N ILE A 6 4.82 25.94 30.39
CA ILE A 6 5.28 26.33 29.04
C ILE A 6 6.54 25.56 28.59
N LEU A 7 7.46 25.26 29.51
CA LEU A 7 8.64 24.44 29.20
C LEU A 7 8.31 22.96 29.00
N LEU A 8 7.27 22.45 29.65
CA LEU A 8 6.83 21.06 29.52
C LEU A 8 5.93 20.85 28.28
N SER A 9 5.18 21.88 27.84
CA SER A 9 4.46 21.86 26.56
C SER A 9 5.39 22.02 25.34
N GLY A 10 6.52 22.71 25.49
CA GLY A 10 7.50 22.90 24.42
C GLY A 10 8.23 21.63 23.97
N PHE A 11 8.17 20.55 24.75
CA PHE A 11 8.75 19.25 24.41
C PHE A 11 7.73 18.25 23.81
N GLY A 12 6.43 18.56 23.91
CA GLY A 12 5.33 17.70 23.45
C GLY A 12 4.70 18.11 22.12
N ASP A 13 4.80 19.39 21.73
CA ASP A 13 4.20 19.93 20.51
C ASP A 13 5.29 20.41 19.54
N PHE A 14 5.77 19.52 18.66
CA PHE A 14 6.82 19.88 17.70
C PHE A 14 6.33 20.69 16.47
N LEU A 15 5.02 20.86 16.27
CA LEU A 15 4.49 21.66 15.15
C LEU A 15 2.99 21.95 15.26
N GLY A 16 2.46 22.08 16.48
CA GLY A 16 1.01 22.27 16.71
C GLY A 16 0.14 21.06 16.34
N THR A 17 0.75 19.87 16.28
CA THR A 17 0.07 18.58 16.14
C THR A 17 0.62 17.61 17.18
N PRO A 18 -0.22 16.78 17.81
CA PRO A 18 0.26 15.74 18.72
C PRO A 18 1.19 14.80 17.94
N ILE A 19 2.42 14.61 18.44
CA ILE A 19 3.47 13.81 17.78
C ILE A 19 3.03 12.36 17.54
N PHE A 20 2.04 11.89 18.29
CA PHE A 20 1.44 10.57 18.16
C PHE A 20 -0.08 10.66 18.26
N ASP A 21 -0.76 10.57 17.12
CA ASP A 21 -2.18 10.29 17.09
C ASP A 21 -2.38 8.77 17.12
N ALA A 22 -2.67 8.23 18.30
CA ALA A 22 -2.74 6.79 18.53
C ALA A 22 -3.85 6.13 17.72
N GLU A 23 -4.91 6.87 17.38
CA GLU A 23 -6.06 6.37 16.63
C GLU A 23 -5.73 6.18 15.15
N ASP A 24 -5.08 7.15 14.52
CA ASP A 24 -4.62 7.06 13.13
C ASP A 24 -3.51 6.01 12.97
N PHE A 25 -2.60 5.92 13.93
CA PHE A 25 -1.55 4.90 13.92
C PHE A 25 -2.12 3.48 14.04
N LEU A 26 -3.12 3.27 14.92
CA LEU A 26 -3.83 1.98 15.02
C LEU A 26 -4.61 1.66 13.74
N LYS A 27 -5.28 2.65 13.13
CA LYS A 27 -5.98 2.49 11.85
C LYS A 27 -5.01 2.07 10.74
N LEU A 28 -3.80 2.65 10.71
CA LEU A 28 -2.76 2.28 9.75
C LEU A 28 -2.26 0.85 9.98
N ILE A 29 -1.94 0.48 11.23
CA ILE A 29 -1.45 -0.88 11.56
C ILE A 29 -2.49 -1.92 11.19
N THR A 30 -3.75 -1.73 11.59
CA THR A 30 -4.83 -2.69 11.30
C THR A 30 -5.03 -2.90 9.80
N LYS A 31 -5.07 -1.81 9.01
CA LYS A 31 -5.13 -1.89 7.55
C LYS A 31 -3.91 -2.59 6.94
N THR A 32 -2.72 -2.33 7.46
CA THR A 32 -1.46 -2.94 6.97
C THR A 32 -1.43 -4.44 7.24
N VAL A 33 -1.81 -4.86 8.45
CA VAL A 33 -1.90 -6.27 8.84
C VAL A 33 -2.94 -6.98 7.98
N PHE A 34 -4.13 -6.38 7.81
CA PHE A 34 -5.16 -6.94 6.94
C PHE A 34 -4.67 -7.08 5.49
N ASN A 35 -4.00 -6.05 4.96
CA ASN A 35 -3.39 -6.09 3.63
C ASN A 35 -2.45 -7.30 3.50
N LEU A 36 -1.49 -7.41 4.43
CA LEU A 36 -0.49 -8.48 4.43
C LEU A 36 -1.12 -9.86 4.53
N VAL A 37 -2.16 -10.04 5.34
CA VAL A 37 -2.89 -11.31 5.45
C VAL A 37 -3.55 -11.67 4.13
N VAL A 38 -4.27 -10.74 3.50
CA VAL A 38 -4.95 -10.98 2.22
C VAL A 38 -3.95 -11.27 1.10
N ILE A 39 -2.85 -10.51 1.02
CA ILE A 39 -1.79 -10.73 0.03
C ILE A 39 -1.13 -12.08 0.24
N THR A 40 -0.81 -12.42 1.50
CA THR A 40 -0.23 -13.72 1.84
C THR A 40 -1.17 -14.85 1.43
N ALA A 41 -2.47 -14.70 1.66
CA ALA A 41 -3.47 -15.67 1.23
C ALA A 41 -3.48 -15.82 -0.30
N ILE A 42 -3.54 -14.71 -1.05
CA ILE A 42 -3.53 -14.73 -2.53
C ILE A 42 -2.26 -15.39 -3.07
N ILE A 43 -1.10 -14.98 -2.57
CA ILE A 43 0.19 -15.46 -3.03
C ILE A 43 0.40 -16.94 -2.66
N ARG A 44 -0.01 -17.35 -1.46
CA ARG A 44 0.18 -18.73 -0.97
C ARG A 44 -0.83 -19.71 -1.57
N TYR A 45 -2.11 -19.33 -1.69
CA TYR A 45 -3.18 -20.23 -2.13
C TYR A 45 -3.47 -20.18 -3.63
N ILE A 46 -3.21 -19.05 -4.31
CA ILE A 46 -3.51 -18.92 -5.75
C ILE A 46 -2.21 -19.00 -6.56
N TYR A 47 -1.18 -18.24 -6.20
CA TYR A 47 0.04 -18.17 -6.99
C TYR A 47 0.97 -19.39 -6.82
N TYR A 48 1.29 -19.75 -5.57
CA TYR A 48 2.22 -20.84 -5.27
C TYR A 48 1.86 -22.22 -5.88
N PRO A 49 0.59 -22.68 -5.91
CA PRO A 49 0.25 -23.96 -6.52
C PRO A 49 0.36 -23.95 -8.05
N VAL A 50 0.24 -22.78 -8.69
CA VAL A 50 0.14 -22.68 -10.16
C VAL A 50 1.49 -22.49 -10.83
N THR A 51 2.38 -21.67 -10.25
CA THR A 51 3.59 -21.26 -10.97
C THR A 51 4.86 -21.95 -10.46
N LYS A 52 4.92 -22.44 -9.20
CA LYS A 52 6.10 -23.07 -8.52
C LYS A 52 7.44 -22.30 -8.61
N ASN A 53 7.53 -21.21 -9.38
CA ASN A 53 8.68 -20.33 -9.52
C ASN A 53 8.68 -19.29 -8.40
N LYS A 54 9.82 -19.15 -7.72
CA LYS A 54 9.94 -18.30 -6.53
C LYS A 54 10.22 -16.83 -6.85
N ASP A 55 10.58 -16.52 -8.09
CA ASP A 55 11.19 -15.23 -8.45
C ASP A 55 10.20 -14.06 -8.38
N TYR A 56 8.92 -14.29 -8.70
CA TYR A 56 7.91 -13.22 -8.65
C TYR A 56 7.19 -13.09 -7.30
N LEU A 57 7.29 -14.09 -6.42
CA LEU A 57 6.66 -14.07 -5.09
C LEU A 57 7.06 -12.82 -4.29
N PHE A 58 8.37 -12.58 -4.23
CA PHE A 58 8.93 -11.45 -3.50
C PHE A 58 8.52 -10.12 -4.13
N THR A 59 8.54 -10.06 -5.46
CA THR A 59 8.13 -8.88 -6.23
C THR A 59 6.68 -8.49 -5.95
N TYR A 60 5.76 -9.46 -5.90
CA TYR A 60 4.37 -9.18 -5.59
C TYR A 60 4.18 -8.64 -4.18
N PHE A 61 4.84 -9.22 -3.17
CA PHE A 61 4.80 -8.69 -1.81
C PHE A 61 5.29 -7.24 -1.74
N LEU A 62 6.44 -6.94 -2.37
CA LEU A 62 7.01 -5.60 -2.37
C LEU A 62 6.12 -4.58 -3.08
N ILE A 63 5.59 -4.92 -4.27
CA ILE A 63 4.71 -4.02 -5.02
C ILE A 63 3.43 -3.76 -4.24
N SER A 64 2.85 -4.80 -3.63
CA SER A 64 1.65 -4.68 -2.82
C SER A 64 1.84 -3.75 -1.61
N LEU A 65 2.94 -3.94 -0.88
CA LEU A 65 3.27 -3.12 0.28
C LEU A 65 3.53 -1.67 -0.12
N THR A 66 4.28 -1.46 -1.21
CA THR A 66 4.61 -0.13 -1.74
C THR A 66 3.34 0.60 -2.18
N VAL A 67 2.47 -0.04 -2.96
CA VAL A 67 1.22 0.57 -3.43
C VAL A 67 0.30 0.89 -2.26
N PHE A 68 0.17 -0.01 -1.29
CA PHE A 68 -0.63 0.22 -0.10
C PHE A 68 -0.13 1.44 0.69
N LEU A 69 1.17 1.51 0.99
CA LEU A 69 1.76 2.65 1.69
C LEU A 69 1.57 3.96 0.92
N LEU A 70 1.78 3.95 -0.39
CA LEU A 70 1.55 5.13 -1.23
C LEU A 70 0.09 5.59 -1.12
N CYS A 71 -0.88 4.68 -1.21
CA CYS A 71 -2.30 5.03 -1.10
C CYS A 71 -2.65 5.66 0.25
N VAL A 72 -2.11 5.12 1.35
CA VAL A 72 -2.35 5.64 2.70
C VAL A 72 -1.69 7.00 2.91
N LEU A 73 -0.47 7.21 2.39
CA LEU A 73 0.21 8.52 2.49
C LEU A 73 -0.47 9.60 1.64
N LEU A 74 -1.07 9.22 0.52
CA LEU A 74 -1.75 10.12 -0.42
C LEU A 74 -3.24 10.26 -0.13
N ASP A 75 -3.71 9.91 1.08
CA ASP A 75 -5.14 9.89 1.41
C ASP A 75 -5.83 11.26 1.23
N SER A 76 -5.09 12.36 1.34
CA SER A 76 -5.57 13.72 1.10
C SER A 76 -5.85 14.06 -0.37
N VAL A 77 -5.43 13.21 -1.32
CA VAL A 77 -5.55 13.45 -2.76
C VAL A 77 -6.75 12.69 -3.34
N LYS A 78 -7.41 13.27 -4.35
CA LYS A 78 -8.43 12.60 -5.16
C LYS A 78 -7.79 11.50 -6.03
N LEU A 79 -7.52 10.35 -5.41
CA LEU A 79 -6.78 9.22 -5.98
C LEU A 79 -7.47 8.54 -7.18
N GLN A 80 -8.76 8.75 -7.39
CA GLN A 80 -9.56 8.05 -8.39
C GLN A 80 -9.07 8.27 -9.84
N LEU A 81 -8.71 9.51 -10.19
CA LEU A 81 -8.22 9.84 -11.54
C LEU A 81 -6.75 9.42 -11.72
N GLY A 82 -5.93 9.58 -10.69
CA GLY A 82 -4.53 9.12 -10.68
C GLY A 82 -4.40 7.60 -10.83
N PHE A 83 -5.30 6.83 -10.20
CA PHE A 83 -5.33 5.38 -10.36
C PHE A 83 -5.67 4.94 -11.77
N ALA A 84 -6.72 5.52 -12.37
CA ALA A 84 -7.09 5.20 -13.74
C ALA A 84 -5.92 5.46 -14.70
N LEU A 85 -5.30 6.65 -14.61
CA LEU A 85 -4.15 7.00 -15.45
C LEU A 85 -2.93 6.10 -15.20
N GLY A 86 -2.61 5.81 -13.93
CA GLY A 86 -1.48 4.95 -13.57
C GLY A 86 -1.63 3.52 -14.08
N LEU A 87 -2.84 2.97 -14.03
CA LEU A 87 -3.12 1.61 -14.49
C LEU A 87 -3.00 1.49 -16.02
N PHE A 88 -3.47 2.50 -16.77
CA PHE A 88 -3.23 2.59 -18.21
C PHE A 88 -1.75 2.71 -18.56
N ALA A 89 -0.98 3.49 -17.78
CA ALA A 89 0.46 3.63 -17.98
C ALA A 89 1.21 2.31 -17.73
N ILE A 90 0.88 1.61 -16.64
CA ILE A 90 1.45 0.29 -16.31
C ILE A 90 1.15 -0.70 -17.44
N PHE A 91 -0.09 -0.76 -17.94
CA PHE A 91 -0.45 -1.64 -19.05
C PHE A 91 0.27 -1.28 -20.35
N GLY A 92 0.49 0.01 -20.63
CA GLY A 92 1.28 0.47 -21.77
C GLY A 92 2.73 0.00 -21.70
N ILE A 93 3.41 0.21 -20.56
CA ILE A 93 4.81 -0.19 -20.37
C ILE A 93 4.96 -1.71 -20.43
N ILE A 94 4.06 -2.45 -19.78
CA ILE A 94 4.12 -3.93 -19.73
C ILE A 94 3.86 -4.56 -21.11
N ARG A 95 3.07 -3.92 -21.99
CA ARG A 95 2.78 -4.43 -23.33
C ARG A 95 3.94 -4.28 -24.31
N TYR A 96 4.79 -3.27 -24.16
CA TYR A 96 5.82 -2.91 -25.15
C TYR A 96 7.26 -3.17 -24.70
N ARG A 97 7.48 -3.98 -23.64
CA ARG A 97 8.82 -4.39 -23.21
C ARG A 97 9.40 -5.51 -24.09
N THR A 98 10.73 -5.53 -24.21
CA THR A 98 11.52 -6.44 -25.07
C THR A 98 11.37 -7.92 -24.72
N ASP A 99 11.23 -8.25 -23.43
CA ASP A 99 10.88 -9.59 -22.97
C ASP A 99 9.50 -9.56 -22.31
N PRO A 100 8.43 -10.05 -22.96
CA PRO A 100 7.07 -9.91 -22.47
C PRO A 100 6.83 -10.78 -21.24
N ILE A 101 6.30 -10.18 -20.17
CA ILE A 101 5.84 -10.90 -19.00
C ILE A 101 4.72 -11.89 -19.42
N PRO A 102 4.68 -13.13 -18.92
CA PRO A 102 3.57 -14.03 -19.19
C PRO A 102 2.24 -13.43 -18.73
N ILE A 103 1.16 -13.63 -19.51
CA ILE A 103 -0.17 -13.07 -19.22
C ILE A 103 -0.65 -13.40 -17.79
N LYS A 104 -0.30 -14.59 -17.28
CA LYS A 104 -0.60 -15.02 -15.91
C LYS A 104 0.00 -14.09 -14.87
N GLU A 105 1.28 -13.76 -14.99
CA GLU A 105 2.01 -12.92 -14.03
C GLU A 105 1.51 -11.46 -14.06
N MET A 106 1.12 -10.95 -15.23
CA MET A 106 0.48 -9.64 -15.34
C MET A 106 -0.86 -9.58 -14.60
N THR A 107 -1.65 -10.65 -14.68
CA THR A 107 -2.97 -10.74 -14.04
C THR A 107 -2.83 -10.76 -12.51
N TYR A 108 -1.83 -11.49 -12.00
CA TYR A 108 -1.50 -11.49 -10.57
C TYR A 108 -1.01 -10.13 -10.08
N LEU A 109 -0.15 -9.46 -10.84
CA LEU A 109 0.29 -8.09 -10.53
C LEU A 109 -0.92 -7.15 -10.38
N PHE A 110 -1.83 -7.21 -11.34
CA PHE A 110 -3.04 -6.38 -11.35
C PHE A 110 -3.92 -6.64 -10.14
N LEU A 111 -4.14 -7.92 -9.80
CA LEU A 111 -4.95 -8.32 -8.67
C LEU A 111 -4.34 -7.84 -7.34
N VAL A 112 -3.02 -8.02 -7.16
CA VAL A 112 -2.29 -7.58 -5.96
C VAL A 112 -2.34 -6.06 -5.78
N ILE A 113 -2.17 -5.30 -6.87
CA ILE A 113 -2.33 -3.83 -6.88
C ILE A 113 -3.77 -3.49 -6.49
N GLY A 114 -4.78 -4.04 -7.17
CA GLY A 114 -6.19 -3.72 -6.93
C GLY A 114 -6.62 -3.98 -5.48
N VAL A 115 -6.25 -5.13 -4.92
CA VAL A 115 -6.55 -5.48 -3.52
C VAL A 115 -5.90 -4.49 -2.54
N SER A 116 -4.64 -4.12 -2.77
CA SER A 116 -3.91 -3.16 -1.93
C SER A 116 -4.59 -1.80 -1.91
N VAL A 117 -5.05 -1.35 -3.08
CA VAL A 117 -5.72 -0.06 -3.26
C VAL A 117 -7.08 -0.05 -2.59
N VAL A 118 -7.88 -1.10 -2.83
CA VAL A 118 -9.20 -1.23 -2.20
C VAL A 118 -9.05 -1.24 -0.68
N ASN A 119 -8.09 -1.98 -0.12
CA ASN A 119 -7.89 -2.01 1.31
C ASN A 119 -7.40 -0.68 1.91
N ALA A 120 -6.51 0.03 1.19
CA ALA A 120 -6.06 1.35 1.60
C ALA A 120 -7.22 2.36 1.64
N LEU A 121 -8.06 2.36 0.60
CA LEU A 121 -9.18 3.29 0.43
C LEU A 121 -10.47 2.87 1.16
N ALA A 122 -10.59 1.61 1.57
CA ALA A 122 -11.77 1.12 2.29
C ALA A 122 -11.94 1.87 3.61
N ASN A 123 -13.18 2.21 3.98
CA ASN A 123 -13.50 2.89 5.24
C ASN A 123 -12.94 4.32 5.34
N LYS A 124 -13.12 5.08 4.25
CA LYS A 124 -13.15 6.53 4.25
C LYS A 124 -14.51 7.03 4.74
#